data_AF-A0A843X2A3-F1
#
_entry.id   AF-A0A843X2A3-F1
#
_cell.length_a   1.000
_cell.length_b   1.000
_cell.length_c   1.000
_cell.angle_alpha   90.00
_cell.angle_beta   90.00
_cell.angle_gamma   90.00
#
_symmetry.space_group_name_H-M   'P 1'
#
loop_
_entity.id
_entity.type
_entity.pdbx_description
1 polymer ?
#
loop_
_entity_poly.entity_id
_entity_poly.type
_entity_poly.pdbx_seq_one_letter_code
_entity_poly.pdbx_strand_id
1 'polypeptide(L)'
;VISTARTCNLILIVLDAIKPITHKRLIEKELEGFGIRLNKEPPNLTFRKKDKGGINFTSTVANTHLDLETVKAICGEYRIHNADISLRYDATADDLIDVIEGSRKYMPCIYVINKIDQITLEELEILDKLPHYCPISAHLEWNLDGLLEKIWDYLDLVRIYTKPKGMNPDYEDPVILSSKRKTVEDFCNRIHKDMIKQFKYALVWGSSVKHKPQRVGKEHELDDEDVVQIIKKV
;
A
#
# COMPACT_ATOMS: atom_id res chain seq x y z
N VAL A 1 -7.50 -18.22 4.93
CA VAL A 1 -8.25 -16.99 4.62
C VAL A 1 -7.56 -15.73 5.17
N ILE A 2 -7.18 -15.69 6.45
CA ILE A 2 -6.49 -14.51 7.02
C ILE A 2 -5.03 -14.39 6.54
N SER A 3 -4.30 -15.50 6.44
CA SER A 3 -2.93 -15.52 5.90
C SER A 3 -2.90 -15.00 4.45
N THR A 4 -3.89 -15.41 3.65
CA THR A 4 -4.07 -14.93 2.27
C THR A 4 -4.40 -13.43 2.23
N ALA A 5 -5.22 -12.92 3.16
CA ALA A 5 -5.49 -11.48 3.26
C ALA A 5 -4.23 -10.65 3.54
N ARG A 6 -3.30 -11.16 4.35
CA ARG A 6 -2.00 -10.50 4.62
C ARG A 6 -1.05 -10.43 3.41
N THR A 7 -1.31 -11.23 2.38
CA THR A 7 -0.53 -11.25 1.12
C THR A 7 -1.19 -10.48 -0.01
N CYS A 8 -2.43 -10.00 0.17
CA CYS A 8 -3.14 -9.23 -0.84
C CYS A 8 -2.53 -7.82 -1.00
N ASN A 9 -2.62 -7.30 -2.23
CA ASN A 9 -2.26 -5.91 -2.54
C ASN A 9 -3.41 -4.94 -2.27
N LEU A 10 -4.66 -5.41 -2.33
CA LEU A 10 -5.89 -4.66 -2.14
C LEU A 10 -6.94 -5.59 -1.51
N ILE A 11 -7.76 -5.06 -0.61
CA ILE A 11 -8.94 -5.77 -0.07
C ILE A 11 -10.22 -5.10 -0.58
N LEU A 12 -11.17 -5.91 -1.02
CA LEU A 12 -12.54 -5.48 -1.28
C LEU A 12 -13.42 -5.96 -0.13
N ILE A 13 -14.02 -5.02 0.61
CA ILE A 13 -15.02 -5.33 1.63
C ILE A 13 -16.38 -5.12 1.01
N VAL A 14 -17.05 -6.22 0.66
CA VAL A 14 -18.39 -6.19 0.08
C VAL A 14 -19.42 -6.06 1.20
N LEU A 15 -20.23 -5.02 1.14
CA LEU A 15 -21.28 -4.71 2.10
C LEU A 15 -22.63 -4.60 1.38
N ASP A 16 -23.71 -4.80 2.13
CA ASP A 16 -25.08 -4.58 1.66
C ASP A 16 -25.48 -3.13 1.93
N ALA A 17 -26.04 -2.44 0.93
CA ALA A 17 -26.48 -1.05 1.03
C ALA A 17 -27.50 -0.81 2.16
N ILE A 18 -28.33 -1.79 2.51
CA ILE A 18 -29.39 -1.62 3.52
C ILE A 18 -28.83 -1.67 4.95
N LYS A 19 -27.81 -2.51 5.22
CA LYS A 19 -27.24 -2.68 6.57
C LYS A 19 -25.70 -2.78 6.56
N PRO A 20 -24.98 -1.76 6.07
CA PRO A 20 -23.53 -1.86 5.89
C PRO A 20 -22.76 -1.77 7.23
N ILE A 21 -23.27 -1.03 8.21
CA ILE A 21 -22.51 -0.60 9.40
C ILE A 21 -22.08 -1.77 10.30
N THR A 22 -23.00 -2.70 10.59
CA THR A 22 -22.72 -3.80 11.52
C THR A 22 -21.66 -4.75 10.97
N HIS A 23 -21.81 -5.13 9.69
CA HIS A 23 -20.85 -6.01 9.02
C HIS A 23 -19.50 -5.31 8.82
N LYS A 24 -19.51 -4.03 8.42
CA LYS A 24 -18.29 -3.23 8.32
C LYS A 24 -17.47 -3.29 9.60
N ARG A 25 -18.09 -2.94 10.74
CA ARG A 25 -17.40 -2.91 12.04
C ARG A 25 -16.84 -4.27 12.44
N LEU A 26 -17.57 -5.36 12.19
CA LEU A 26 -17.10 -6.71 12.49
C LEU A 26 -15.90 -7.09 11.63
N ILE A 27 -15.96 -6.83 10.32
CA ILE A 27 -14.88 -7.15 9.39
C ILE A 27 -13.62 -6.33 9.70
N GLU A 28 -13.77 -5.02 9.93
CA GLU A 28 -12.67 -4.15 10.32
C GLU A 28 -11.98 -4.65 11.60
N LYS A 29 -12.77 -4.97 12.64
CA LYS A 29 -12.24 -5.48 13.91
C LYS A 29 -11.45 -6.77 13.74
N GLU A 30 -11.95 -7.72 12.96
CA GLU A 30 -11.25 -8.97 12.69
C GLU A 30 -9.94 -8.72 11.94
N LEU A 31 -9.99 -7.94 10.84
CA LEU A 31 -8.80 -7.62 10.04
C LEU A 31 -7.74 -6.87 10.87
N GLU A 32 -8.15 -5.91 11.68
CA GLU A 32 -7.26 -5.19 12.59
C GLU A 32 -6.66 -6.11 13.67
N GLY A 33 -7.44 -7.06 14.20
CA GLY A 33 -6.95 -8.09 15.12
C GLY A 33 -5.87 -8.98 14.53
N PHE A 34 -5.84 -9.17 13.21
CA PHE A 34 -4.80 -9.93 12.50
C PHE A 34 -3.64 -9.06 11.99
N GLY A 35 -3.56 -7.80 12.43
CA GLY A 35 -2.47 -6.88 12.11
C GLY A 35 -2.54 -6.32 10.69
N ILE A 36 -3.71 -6.31 10.07
CA ILE A 36 -3.98 -5.58 8.83
C ILE A 36 -4.48 -4.18 9.20
N ARG A 37 -3.98 -3.16 8.51
CA ARG A 37 -4.38 -1.76 8.67
C ARG A 37 -4.93 -1.27 7.34
N LEU A 38 -6.24 -1.05 7.29
CA LEU A 38 -6.97 -0.69 6.07
C LEU A 38 -6.89 0.81 5.85
N ASN A 39 -6.49 1.25 4.65
CA ASN A 39 -6.44 2.66 4.25
C ASN A 39 -5.64 3.58 5.22
N LYS A 40 -4.65 3.02 5.93
CA LYS A 40 -3.76 3.74 6.84
C LYS A 40 -2.33 3.70 6.30
N GLU A 41 -1.56 4.75 6.58
CA GLU A 41 -0.13 4.77 6.36
C GLU A 41 0.63 4.32 7.62
N PRO A 42 1.87 3.80 7.48
CA PRO A 42 2.70 3.49 8.64
C PRO A 42 2.90 4.72 9.54
N PRO A 43 2.71 4.60 10.87
CA PRO A 43 2.95 5.67 11.83
C PRO A 43 4.33 6.30 11.67
N ASN A 44 4.40 7.63 11.55
CA ASN A 44 5.65 8.39 11.53
C ASN A 44 6.18 8.60 12.98
N LEU A 45 6.47 7.48 13.65
CA LEU A 45 6.93 7.42 15.02
C LEU A 45 8.32 6.79 15.05
N THR A 46 9.21 7.34 15.87
CA THR A 46 10.55 6.76 16.05
C THR A 46 10.56 5.94 17.33
N PHE A 47 10.78 4.63 17.21
CA PHE A 47 10.96 3.70 18.32
C PHE A 47 12.36 3.10 18.24
N ARG A 48 13.18 3.32 19.27
CA ARG A 48 14.53 2.77 19.35
C ARG A 48 14.74 2.08 20.70
N LYS A 49 14.87 0.75 20.67
CA LYS A 49 15.22 -0.02 21.87
C LYS A 49 16.66 0.29 22.32
N LYS A 50 16.85 0.40 23.64
CA LYS A 50 18.13 0.66 24.30
C LYS A 50 18.50 -0.49 25.23
N ASP A 51 19.76 -0.54 25.63
CA ASP A 51 20.23 -1.51 26.65
C ASP A 51 20.00 -1.01 28.08
N LYS A 52 20.11 0.30 28.30
CA LYS A 52 20.00 0.97 29.61
C LYS A 52 19.41 2.39 29.45
N GLY A 53 18.92 2.96 30.54
CA GLY A 53 18.49 4.36 30.61
C GLY A 53 16.98 4.60 30.68
N GLY A 54 16.18 3.54 30.88
CA GLY A 54 14.73 3.63 31.00
C GLY A 54 14.02 3.99 29.69
N ILE A 55 12.73 4.30 29.81
CA ILE A 55 11.89 4.75 28.69
C ILE A 55 11.95 6.28 28.62
N ASN A 56 12.53 6.80 27.55
CA ASN A 56 12.50 8.23 27.24
C ASN A 56 11.39 8.50 26.23
N PHE A 57 10.50 9.40 26.58
CA PHE A 57 9.41 9.84 25.73
C PHE A 57 9.62 11.30 25.37
N THR A 58 9.63 11.60 24.08
CA THR A 58 9.75 12.97 23.56
C THR A 58 8.64 13.20 22.57
N SER A 59 7.89 14.28 22.72
CA SER A 59 6.90 14.69 21.73
C SER A 59 7.20 16.08 21.20
N THR A 60 7.10 16.25 19.88
CA THR A 60 7.17 17.57 19.26
C THR A 60 5.81 18.26 19.19
N VAL A 61 4.72 17.54 19.49
CA VAL A 61 3.33 18.03 19.42
C VAL A 61 2.64 17.80 20.76
N ALA A 62 1.64 18.60 21.09
CA ALA A 62 0.77 18.33 22.24
C ALA A 62 0.02 17.03 21.99
N ASN A 63 0.23 16.03 22.85
CA ASN A 63 -0.44 14.73 22.73
C ASN A 63 -1.71 14.76 23.57
N THR A 64 -2.82 14.32 22.97
CA THR A 64 -4.09 14.17 23.68
C THR A 64 -4.36 12.72 24.07
N HIS A 65 -3.79 11.77 23.33
CA HIS A 65 -4.09 10.34 23.48
C HIS A 65 -3.00 9.53 24.18
N LEU A 66 -1.75 10.00 24.17
CA LEU A 66 -0.59 9.29 24.71
C LEU A 66 0.15 10.11 25.75
N ASP A 67 0.17 9.59 26.98
CA ASP A 67 0.97 10.07 28.09
C ASP A 67 2.13 9.12 28.42
N LEU A 68 3.09 9.60 29.21
CA LEU A 68 4.27 8.81 29.60
C LEU A 68 3.88 7.55 30.38
N GLU A 69 2.80 7.58 31.16
CA GLU A 69 2.33 6.42 31.94
C GLU A 69 1.80 5.33 31.03
N THR A 70 0.93 5.65 30.06
CA THR A 70 0.43 4.69 29.06
C THR A 70 1.56 4.11 28.23
N VAL A 71 2.52 4.94 27.80
CA VAL A 71 3.70 4.47 27.05
C VAL A 71 4.52 3.48 27.87
N LYS A 72 4.72 3.73 29.16
CA LYS A 72 5.42 2.82 30.08
C LYS A 72 4.64 1.51 30.28
N ALA A 73 3.32 1.58 30.42
CA ALA A 73 2.46 0.42 30.55
C ALA A 73 2.57 -0.49 29.31
N ILE A 74 2.39 0.08 28.12
CA ILE A 74 2.52 -0.64 26.85
C ILE A 74 3.92 -1.27 26.73
N CYS A 75 4.98 -0.49 26.90
CA CYS A 75 6.35 -1.02 26.84
C CYS A 75 6.60 -2.14 27.86
N GLY A 76 6.01 -2.02 29.06
CA GLY A 76 6.08 -3.02 30.12
C GLY A 76 5.46 -4.36 29.72
N GLU A 77 4.28 -4.35 29.09
CA GLU A 77 3.62 -5.56 28.56
C GLU A 77 4.48 -6.27 27.51
N TYR A 78 5.14 -5.50 26.64
CA TYR A 78 6.09 -6.02 25.65
C TYR A 78 7.47 -6.36 26.22
N ARG A 79 7.67 -6.28 27.54
CA ARG A 79 8.95 -6.53 28.24
C ARG A 79 10.10 -5.64 27.74
N ILE A 80 9.79 -4.40 27.39
CA ILE A 80 10.73 -3.38 26.93
C ILE A 80 10.94 -2.38 28.07
N HIS A 81 12.09 -2.47 28.75
CA HIS A 81 12.41 -1.60 29.89
C HIS A 81 13.21 -0.36 29.50
N ASN A 82 13.86 -0.36 28.33
CA ASN A 82 14.70 0.73 27.87
C ASN A 82 14.40 1.03 26.39
N ALA A 83 13.90 2.22 26.09
CA ALA A 83 13.58 2.65 24.73
C ALA A 83 13.51 4.17 24.62
N ASP A 84 13.87 4.71 23.46
CA ASP A 84 13.54 6.08 23.06
C ASP A 84 12.33 6.05 22.14
N ILE A 85 11.33 6.86 22.49
CA ILE A 85 10.10 7.03 21.73
C ILE A 85 9.97 8.51 21.41
N SER A 86 9.96 8.83 20.12
CA SER A 86 9.72 10.19 19.64
C SER A 86 8.47 10.24 18.78
N LEU A 87 7.52 11.09 19.19
CA LEU A 87 6.29 11.37 18.47
C LEU A 87 6.44 12.66 17.66
N ARG A 88 6.03 12.58 16.39
CA ARG A 88 5.98 13.72 15.46
C ARG A 88 4.56 14.22 15.19
N TYR A 89 3.56 13.53 15.72
CA TYR A 89 2.13 13.82 15.59
C TYR A 89 1.38 13.25 16.80
N ASP A 90 0.09 13.58 16.94
CA ASP A 90 -0.76 13.06 18.01
C ASP A 90 -1.10 11.58 17.76
N ALA A 91 -0.20 10.71 18.23
CA ALA A 91 -0.31 9.27 18.04
C ALA A 91 -1.19 8.61 19.12
N THR A 92 -1.83 7.51 18.75
CA THR A 92 -2.63 6.69 19.66
C THR A 92 -1.84 5.52 20.24
N ALA A 93 -2.38 4.86 21.27
CA ALA A 93 -1.80 3.63 21.82
C ALA A 93 -1.62 2.53 20.76
N ASP A 94 -2.58 2.40 19.84
CA ASP A 94 -2.52 1.42 18.76
C ASP A 94 -1.38 1.71 17.77
N ASP A 95 -1.09 2.99 17.49
CA ASP A 95 0.02 3.37 16.61
C ASP A 95 1.38 3.00 17.22
N LEU A 96 1.54 3.16 18.54
CA LEU A 96 2.74 2.72 19.24
C LEU A 96 2.88 1.19 19.19
N ILE A 97 1.79 0.46 19.45
CA ILE A 97 1.75 -1.01 19.37
C ILE A 97 2.13 -1.47 17.96
N ASP A 98 1.62 -0.81 16.92
CA ASP A 98 1.90 -1.15 15.54
C ASP A 98 3.38 -1.02 15.19
N VAL A 99 4.06 0.00 15.72
CA VAL A 99 5.51 0.19 15.52
C VAL A 99 6.32 -0.81 16.34
N ILE A 100 5.91 -1.12 17.57
CA ILE A 100 6.59 -2.11 18.42
C ILE A 100 6.52 -3.50 17.79
N GLU A 101 5.36 -3.89 17.25
CA GLU A 101 5.18 -5.21 16.64
C GLU A 101 5.88 -5.34 15.28
N GLY A 102 5.92 -4.28 14.46
CA GLY A 102 6.63 -4.23 13.18
C GLY A 102 6.13 -5.20 12.08
N SER A 103 5.24 -6.13 12.41
CA SER A 103 4.70 -7.17 11.52
C SER A 103 3.38 -6.77 10.84
N ARG A 104 2.95 -5.51 11.02
CA ARG A 104 1.70 -4.96 10.48
C ARG A 104 1.74 -4.82 8.96
N LYS A 105 0.59 -5.01 8.32
CA LYS A 105 0.40 -4.84 6.88
C LYS A 105 -0.56 -3.70 6.62
N TYR A 106 -0.04 -2.63 6.04
CA TYR A 106 -0.79 -1.46 5.59
C TYR A 106 -1.19 -1.68 4.14
N MET A 107 -2.48 -1.74 3.88
CA MET A 107 -2.99 -1.99 2.54
C MET A 107 -4.23 -1.17 2.22
N PRO A 108 -4.39 -0.78 0.95
CA PRO A 108 -5.59 -0.14 0.48
C PRO A 108 -6.80 -1.08 0.60
N CYS A 109 -7.98 -0.49 0.81
CA CYS A 109 -9.24 -1.20 0.93
C CYS A 109 -10.37 -0.40 0.27
N ILE A 110 -11.20 -1.06 -0.52
CA ILE A 110 -12.40 -0.47 -1.13
C ILE A 110 -13.63 -1.08 -0.46
N TYR A 111 -14.55 -0.22 0.00
CA TYR A 111 -15.86 -0.62 0.50
C TYR A 111 -16.83 -0.71 -0.66
N VAL A 112 -17.09 -1.93 -1.12
CA VAL A 112 -17.99 -2.19 -2.24
C VAL A 112 -19.41 -2.29 -1.69
N ILE A 113 -20.24 -1.29 -1.92
CA ILE A 113 -21.62 -1.25 -1.45
C ILE A 113 -22.51 -1.84 -2.52
N ASN A 114 -22.93 -3.08 -2.32
CA ASN A 114 -23.77 -3.81 -3.26
C ASN A 114 -25.27 -3.59 -2.96
N LYS A 115 -26.12 -3.90 -3.95
CA LYS A 115 -27.59 -3.77 -3.92
C LYS A 115 -28.09 -2.33 -3.91
N ILE A 116 -27.43 -1.45 -4.66
CA ILE A 116 -27.86 -0.04 -4.76
C ILE A 116 -29.21 0.14 -5.47
N ASP A 117 -29.74 -0.91 -6.10
CA ASP A 117 -31.11 -0.97 -6.62
C ASP A 117 -32.19 -0.87 -5.52
N GLN A 118 -31.81 -1.05 -4.25
CA GLN A 118 -32.73 -1.04 -3.10
C GLN A 118 -32.66 0.25 -2.28
N ILE A 119 -31.86 1.23 -2.71
CA ILE A 119 -31.73 2.54 -2.06
C ILE A 119 -32.20 3.65 -2.99
N THR A 120 -32.45 4.82 -2.43
CA THR A 120 -32.84 6.01 -3.20
C THR A 120 -31.62 6.69 -3.85
N LEU A 121 -31.87 7.52 -4.87
CA LEU A 121 -30.82 8.29 -5.54
C LEU A 121 -30.10 9.25 -4.56
N GLU A 122 -30.83 9.83 -3.61
CA GLU A 122 -30.30 10.73 -2.58
C GLU A 122 -29.31 10.00 -1.67
N GLU A 123 -29.64 8.78 -1.23
CA GLU A 123 -28.73 7.94 -0.44
C GLU A 123 -27.49 7.53 -1.25
N LEU A 124 -27.67 7.23 -2.54
CA LEU A 124 -26.56 6.91 -3.44
C LEU A 124 -25.57 8.08 -3.58
N GLU A 125 -26.06 9.31 -3.76
CA GLU A 125 -25.21 10.52 -3.85
C GLU A 125 -24.41 10.78 -2.57
N ILE A 126 -24.96 10.43 -1.40
CA ILE A 126 -24.25 10.53 -0.13
C ILE A 126 -23.14 9.48 -0.06
N LEU A 127 -23.43 8.25 -0.48
CA LEU A 127 -22.45 7.16 -0.48
C LEU A 127 -21.29 7.41 -1.43
N ASP A 128 -21.54 8.01 -2.60
CA ASP A 128 -20.53 8.31 -3.60
C ASP A 128 -19.52 9.36 -3.12
N LYS A 129 -19.94 10.26 -2.22
CA LYS A 129 -19.07 11.27 -1.58
C LYS A 129 -18.14 10.68 -0.52
N LEU A 130 -18.38 9.45 -0.05
CA LEU A 130 -17.55 8.85 1.00
C LEU A 130 -16.25 8.29 0.42
N PRO A 131 -15.10 8.55 1.06
CA PRO A 131 -13.82 8.07 0.56
C PRO A 131 -13.74 6.55 0.65
N HIS A 132 -13.12 5.91 -0.36
CA HIS A 132 -12.99 4.46 -0.49
C HIS A 132 -14.30 3.67 -0.72
N TYR A 133 -15.47 4.31 -0.82
CA TYR A 133 -16.73 3.64 -1.12
C TYR A 133 -16.94 3.50 -2.64
N CYS A 134 -17.47 2.38 -3.08
CA CYS A 134 -17.86 2.14 -4.47
C CYS A 134 -19.24 1.50 -4.49
N PRO A 135 -20.30 2.27 -4.80
CA PRO A 135 -21.65 1.75 -4.92
C PRO A 135 -21.82 0.94 -6.21
N ILE A 136 -22.32 -0.30 -6.13
CA ILE A 136 -22.56 -1.18 -7.28
C ILE A 136 -23.91 -1.91 -7.15
N SER A 137 -24.46 -2.38 -8.27
CA SER A 137 -25.46 -3.45 -8.25
C SER A 137 -24.92 -4.62 -9.06
N ALA A 138 -24.46 -5.67 -8.37
CA ALA A 138 -23.92 -6.85 -9.02
C ALA A 138 -24.98 -7.61 -9.83
N HIS A 139 -26.26 -7.50 -9.47
CA HIS A 139 -27.34 -8.17 -10.18
C HIS A 139 -27.69 -7.48 -11.51
N LEU A 140 -27.70 -6.15 -11.50
CA LEU A 140 -28.01 -5.33 -12.67
C LEU A 140 -26.76 -4.88 -13.44
N GLU A 141 -25.58 -5.34 -12.99
CA GLU A 141 -24.26 -5.00 -13.52
C GLU A 141 -23.96 -3.49 -13.52
N TRP A 142 -24.53 -2.76 -12.55
CA TRP A 142 -24.32 -1.32 -12.42
C TRP A 142 -22.99 -1.01 -11.76
N ASN A 143 -22.26 -0.07 -12.37
CA ASN A 143 -21.00 0.50 -11.88
C ASN A 143 -19.86 -0.52 -11.66
N LEU A 144 -19.90 -1.65 -12.37
CA LEU A 144 -18.79 -2.62 -12.34
C LEU A 144 -17.53 -2.04 -13.00
N ASP A 145 -17.68 -1.26 -14.06
CA ASP A 145 -16.56 -0.57 -14.72
C ASP A 145 -15.89 0.44 -13.78
N GLY A 146 -16.68 1.25 -13.07
CA GLY A 146 -16.16 2.18 -12.08
C GLY A 146 -15.48 1.48 -10.89
N LEU A 147 -15.94 0.28 -10.52
CA LEU A 147 -15.24 -0.55 -9.54
C LEU A 147 -13.88 -1.02 -10.08
N LEU A 148 -13.80 -1.44 -11.34
CA LEU A 148 -12.54 -1.85 -11.98
C LEU A 148 -11.54 -0.70 -12.06
N GLU A 149 -11.99 0.50 -12.46
CA GLU A 149 -11.16 1.72 -12.48
C GLU A 149 -10.63 2.02 -11.08
N LYS A 150 -11.49 1.99 -10.06
CA LYS A 150 -11.08 2.25 -8.67
C LYS A 150 -10.10 1.19 -8.15
N ILE A 151 -10.26 -0.07 -8.54
CA ILE A 151 -9.31 -1.16 -8.22
C ILE A 151 -7.95 -0.86 -8.85
N TRP A 152 -7.91 -0.44 -10.11
CA TRP A 152 -6.68 -0.09 -10.80
C TRP A 152 -5.93 1.04 -10.09
N ASP A 153 -6.64 2.13 -9.77
CA ASP A 153 -6.09 3.29 -9.06
C ASP A 153 -5.53 2.90 -7.68
N TYR A 154 -6.24 2.06 -6.93
CA TYR A 154 -5.83 1.66 -5.59
C TYR A 154 -4.66 0.66 -5.58
N LEU A 155 -4.52 -0.15 -6.63
CA LEU A 155 -3.39 -1.07 -6.76
C LEU A 155 -2.08 -0.34 -7.06
N ASP A 156 -2.15 0.88 -7.61
CA ASP A 156 -1.01 1.75 -7.88
C ASP A 156 0.12 1.00 -8.62
N LEU A 157 -0.27 0.45 -9.77
CA LEU A 157 0.57 -0.40 -10.61
C LEU A 157 1.24 0.42 -11.70
N VAL A 158 2.41 -0.05 -12.10
CA VAL A 158 3.25 0.54 -13.13
C VAL A 158 3.49 -0.52 -14.21
N ARG A 159 3.11 -0.21 -15.45
CA ARG A 159 3.29 -1.07 -16.63
C ARG A 159 4.58 -0.67 -17.33
N ILE A 160 5.49 -1.62 -17.49
CA ILE A 160 6.74 -1.40 -18.19
C ILE A 160 6.83 -2.31 -19.40
N TYR A 161 7.04 -1.71 -20.57
CA TYR A 161 7.10 -2.42 -21.83
C TYR A 161 8.54 -2.86 -22.14
N THR A 162 8.69 -4.11 -22.55
CA THR A 162 10.02 -4.64 -22.89
C THR A 162 10.36 -4.32 -24.34
N LYS A 163 11.62 -3.97 -24.60
CA LYS A 163 12.11 -3.74 -25.96
C LYS A 163 13.41 -4.52 -26.21
N PRO A 164 13.36 -5.63 -26.97
CA PRO A 164 14.57 -6.33 -27.39
C PRO A 164 15.42 -5.50 -28.37
N LYS A 165 16.72 -5.79 -28.42
CA LYS A 165 17.64 -5.13 -29.37
C LYS A 165 17.26 -5.51 -30.81
N GLY A 166 17.00 -4.51 -31.64
CA GLY A 166 16.64 -4.71 -33.05
C GLY A 166 15.16 -4.99 -33.28
N MET A 167 14.34 -5.05 -32.23
CA MET A 167 12.89 -5.19 -32.33
C MET A 167 12.17 -3.94 -31.82
N ASN A 168 10.90 -3.82 -32.21
CA ASN A 168 9.99 -2.84 -31.65
C ASN A 168 9.61 -3.24 -30.21
N PRO A 169 9.15 -2.27 -29.40
CA PRO A 169 8.60 -2.57 -28.09
C PRO A 169 7.39 -3.49 -28.20
N ASP A 170 7.26 -4.40 -27.24
CA ASP A 170 6.06 -5.21 -27.06
C ASP A 170 5.09 -4.45 -26.15
N TYR A 171 3.90 -4.16 -26.67
CA TYR A 171 2.82 -3.46 -25.95
C TYR A 171 1.68 -4.39 -25.50
N GLU A 172 1.73 -5.67 -25.87
CA GLU A 172 0.71 -6.65 -25.50
C GLU A 172 0.97 -7.20 -24.11
N ASP A 173 2.23 -7.50 -23.79
CA ASP A 173 2.64 -8.12 -22.52
C ASP A 173 3.55 -7.19 -21.67
N PRO A 174 2.98 -6.18 -20.97
CA PRO A 174 3.76 -5.35 -20.06
C PRO A 174 4.19 -6.10 -18.79
N VAL A 175 5.37 -5.79 -18.30
CA VAL A 175 5.80 -6.20 -16.96
C VAL A 175 5.15 -5.27 -15.94
N ILE A 176 4.26 -5.82 -15.12
CA ILE A 176 3.58 -5.09 -14.07
C ILE A 176 4.44 -5.07 -12.80
N LEU A 177 4.76 -3.86 -12.32
CA LEU A 177 5.40 -3.58 -11.04
C LEU A 177 4.45 -2.80 -10.12
N SER A 178 4.74 -2.80 -8.83
CA SER A 178 4.08 -1.89 -7.88
C SER A 178 4.82 -0.56 -7.85
N SER A 179 4.10 0.54 -7.70
CA SER A 179 4.67 1.89 -7.53
C SER A 179 5.75 1.97 -6.44
N LYS A 180 5.62 1.17 -5.37
CA LYS A 180 6.57 1.10 -4.25
C LYS A 180 7.88 0.39 -4.60
N ARG A 181 7.91 -0.38 -5.69
CA ARG A 181 9.05 -1.20 -6.14
C ARG A 181 9.14 -1.18 -7.67
N LYS A 182 9.52 -0.02 -8.19
CA LYS A 182 9.53 0.30 -9.62
C LYS A 182 10.94 0.57 -10.17
N THR A 183 11.99 0.05 -9.52
CA THR A 183 13.35 0.25 -10.03
C THR A 183 13.65 -0.65 -11.23
N VAL A 184 14.68 -0.31 -12.02
CA VAL A 184 15.20 -1.20 -13.08
C VAL A 184 15.66 -2.55 -12.51
N GLU A 185 16.17 -2.57 -11.27
CA GLU A 185 16.50 -3.81 -10.56
C GLU A 185 15.25 -4.66 -10.28
N ASP A 186 14.17 -4.06 -9.79
CA ASP A 186 12.88 -4.73 -9.58
C ASP A 186 12.32 -5.29 -10.89
N PHE A 187 12.38 -4.50 -11.97
CA PHE A 187 12.00 -4.92 -13.31
C PHE A 187 12.79 -6.17 -13.78
N CYS A 188 14.12 -6.15 -13.62
CA CYS A 188 14.96 -7.30 -13.98
C CYS A 188 14.60 -8.54 -13.14
N ASN A 189 14.42 -8.37 -11.83
CA ASN A 189 14.07 -9.45 -10.90
C ASN A 189 12.69 -10.03 -11.17
N ARG A 190 11.76 -9.22 -11.68
CA ARG A 190 10.41 -9.66 -12.09
C ARG A 190 10.44 -10.55 -13.32
N ILE A 191 11.31 -10.26 -14.29
CA ILE A 191 11.50 -11.10 -15.48
C ILE A 191 12.27 -12.37 -15.11
N HIS A 192 13.49 -12.23 -14.57
CA HIS A 192 14.31 -13.36 -14.14
C HIS A 192 15.43 -12.95 -13.18
N LYS A 193 15.58 -13.66 -12.06
CA LYS A 193 16.56 -13.34 -10.99
C LYS A 193 18.02 -13.26 -11.45
N ASP A 194 18.40 -13.97 -12.51
CA ASP A 194 19.77 -13.91 -13.05
C ASP A 194 20.05 -12.74 -13.98
N MET A 195 19.02 -12.01 -14.44
CA MET A 195 19.21 -10.87 -15.34
C MET A 195 20.02 -9.75 -14.70
N ILE A 196 19.86 -9.55 -13.39
CA ILE A 196 20.61 -8.54 -12.65
C ILE A 196 22.12 -8.85 -12.60
N LYS A 197 22.50 -10.14 -12.56
CA LYS A 197 23.91 -10.56 -12.56
C LYS A 197 24.59 -10.18 -13.87
N GLN A 198 23.86 -10.30 -14.98
CA GLN A 198 24.32 -9.97 -16.32
C GLN A 198 24.07 -8.49 -16.69
N PHE A 199 23.48 -7.68 -15.82
CA PHE A 199 23.11 -6.30 -16.14
C PHE A 199 24.34 -5.39 -16.31
N LYS A 200 24.41 -4.66 -17.44
CA LYS A 200 25.42 -3.60 -17.68
C LYS A 200 24.82 -2.20 -17.53
N TYR A 201 23.70 -1.96 -18.21
CA TYR A 201 22.88 -0.75 -18.13
C TYR A 201 21.53 -1.00 -18.81
N ALA A 202 20.55 -0.12 -18.60
CA ALA A 202 19.31 -0.09 -19.36
C ALA A 202 19.23 1.16 -20.23
N LEU A 203 18.55 1.04 -21.37
CA LEU A 203 18.07 2.18 -22.16
C LEU A 203 16.58 2.31 -21.89
N VAL A 204 16.15 3.51 -21.53
CA VAL A 204 14.75 3.80 -21.21
C VAL A 204 14.20 4.86 -22.15
N TRP A 205 12.96 4.67 -22.59
CA TRP A 205 12.15 5.67 -23.30
C TRP A 205 10.86 5.86 -22.51
N GLY A 206 10.59 7.08 -22.04
CA GLY A 206 9.34 7.39 -21.37
C GLY A 206 9.46 8.63 -20.51
N SER A 207 8.58 8.78 -19.52
CA SER A 207 8.51 9.97 -18.66
C SER A 207 9.57 9.98 -17.55
N SER A 208 10.07 8.81 -17.14
CA SER A 208 11.08 8.72 -16.06
C SER A 208 12.44 9.30 -16.45
N VAL A 209 12.68 9.52 -17.75
CA VAL A 209 13.95 10.01 -18.29
C VAL A 209 13.78 11.34 -19.01
N LYS A 210 14.80 12.20 -18.92
CA LYS A 210 14.79 13.53 -19.54
C LYS A 210 15.09 13.47 -21.04
N HIS A 211 15.87 12.49 -21.47
CA HIS A 211 16.23 12.29 -22.88
C HIS A 211 15.77 10.91 -23.36
N LYS A 212 15.35 10.80 -24.61
CA LYS A 212 14.82 9.55 -25.19
C LYS A 212 15.73 9.05 -26.34
N PRO A 213 16.37 7.87 -26.23
CA PRO A 213 16.60 7.09 -25.00
C PRO A 213 17.66 7.70 -24.09
N GLN A 214 17.57 7.40 -22.80
CA GLN A 214 18.62 7.68 -21.83
C GLN A 214 19.18 6.38 -21.25
N ARG A 215 20.50 6.36 -21.03
CA ARG A 215 21.18 5.28 -20.34
C ARG A 215 21.01 5.43 -18.84
N VAL A 216 20.46 4.41 -18.19
CA VAL A 216 20.20 4.41 -16.74
C VAL A 216 20.85 3.22 -16.04
N GLY A 217 21.05 3.38 -14.73
CA GLY A 217 21.53 2.35 -13.83
C GLY A 217 20.41 1.45 -13.30
N LYS A 218 20.76 0.54 -12.39
CA LYS A 218 19.82 -0.40 -11.76
C LYS A 218 18.89 0.28 -10.73
N GLU A 219 19.33 1.39 -10.13
CA GLU A 219 18.61 2.14 -9.09
C GLU A 219 17.64 3.16 -9.68
N HIS A 220 17.59 3.30 -11.01
CA HIS A 220 16.67 4.22 -11.67
C HIS A 220 15.23 3.77 -11.46
N GLU A 221 14.39 4.69 -11.01
CA GLU A 221 12.96 4.48 -10.86
C GLU A 221 12.25 4.68 -12.21
N LEU A 222 11.46 3.69 -12.60
CA LEU A 222 10.65 3.70 -13.81
C LEU A 222 9.27 4.31 -13.52
N ASP A 223 8.63 4.84 -14.55
CA ASP A 223 7.27 5.35 -14.50
C ASP A 223 6.34 4.51 -15.39
N ASP A 224 5.02 4.74 -15.26
CA ASP A 224 4.03 3.99 -16.02
C ASP A 224 4.22 4.22 -17.53
N GLU A 225 4.09 3.14 -18.28
CA GLU A 225 4.28 3.07 -19.74
C GLU A 225 5.71 3.31 -20.24
N ASP A 226 6.71 3.29 -19.35
CA ASP A 226 8.11 3.31 -19.78
C ASP A 226 8.45 2.07 -20.62
N VAL A 227 9.27 2.29 -21.66
CA VAL A 227 9.85 1.23 -22.48
C VAL A 227 11.30 1.00 -22.04
N VAL A 228 11.67 -0.25 -21.76
CA VAL A 228 12.99 -0.61 -21.25
C VAL A 228 13.67 -1.65 -22.14
N GLN A 229 14.92 -1.34 -22.51
CA GLN A 229 15.83 -2.27 -23.18
C GLN A 229 17.05 -2.55 -22.29
N ILE A 230 17.21 -3.81 -21.87
CA ILE A 230 18.33 -4.23 -21.01
C ILE A 230 19.54 -4.58 -21.87
N ILE A 231 20.71 -4.03 -21.50
CA ILE A 231 21.99 -4.37 -22.11
C ILE A 231 22.81 -5.21 -21.13
N LYS A 232 23.24 -6.38 -21.61
CA LYS A 232 24.02 -7.34 -20.82
C LYS A 232 25.52 -7.00 -20.83
N LYS A 233 26.22 -7.41 -19.78
CA LYS A 233 27.69 -7.47 -19.73
C LYS A 233 28.13 -8.51 -20.75
N VAL A 234 29.10 -8.13 -21.58
CA VAL A 234 29.81 -9.05 -22.48
C VAL A 234 30.87 -9.75 -21.65
#